data_AF-A0A7J8IPF5-F1
#
_entry.id   AF-A0A7J8IPF5-F1
#
_cell.length_a   1.000
_cell.length_b   1.000
_cell.length_c   1.000
_cell.angle_alpha   90.00
_cell.angle_beta   90.00
_cell.angle_gamma   90.00
#
_symmetry.space_group_name_H-M   'P 1'
#
loop_
_entity.id
_entity.type
_entity.pdbx_description
1 polymer ?
#
loop_
_entity_poly.entity_id
_entity_poly.type
_entity_poly.pdbx_seq_one_letter_code
_entity_poly.pdbx_strand_id
1 'polypeptide(L)'
;MVQAADLLSAIHNSLHHGIQAQNDTTKGDHPIMMGFEPLVNQRLLPPTFPRYAKIIKREEMVNYFARLIDRIKTVCEVVNLTNLHCILDFFCEFSEQSPCVLSRSLLQTTFLVDNKKVFGTHLMQDMVKDALRSFVSPPVLSPKCCLYNNHQAKDCIDSFVTHCVRPFCSLIQIHGHNRARQRDKLGHILEEFATLQDEAEKVDAALHTMLLKQEPQRQHLACLGTWVLYHNLRIMIQYLLSGFELELYSMHEYYYIYWYLSEFLYAWLMSTLSRADGSQMAEERIMEEQQKGRSSKKTKKKKKVRPLSREITMSQAYQNMCAGMFKTMVAFDMDGKVRKPKFELDSEQVRYEHRFAPFNSVMTPPPVHYLQFKEMSDLNKYSPPPQSPELYVAASKHFQQAKMILENIPNPDHEVNRILKVAKPNFVVMKLLAGGHKKESKVPPEFDFSAHKYFPVVKLV
;
A
#
# COMPACT_ATOMS: atom_id res chain seq x y z
N MET A 1 4.83 27.42 -12.26
CA MET A 1 5.22 27.32 -10.83
C MET A 1 6.37 28.25 -10.43
N VAL A 2 7.37 28.51 -11.30
CA VAL A 2 8.50 29.41 -10.99
C VAL A 2 8.04 30.81 -10.58
N GLN A 3 7.21 31.46 -11.39
CA GLN A 3 6.65 32.79 -11.07
C GLN A 3 5.92 32.84 -9.71
N ALA A 4 5.19 31.78 -9.34
CA ALA A 4 4.50 31.72 -8.04
C ALA A 4 5.49 31.64 -6.87
N ALA A 5 6.61 30.92 -7.05
CA ALA A 5 7.67 30.85 -6.04
C ALA A 5 8.39 32.20 -5.89
N ASP A 6 8.67 32.89 -7.00
CA ASP A 6 9.31 34.21 -6.99
C ASP A 6 8.43 35.25 -6.27
N LEU A 7 7.12 35.26 -6.57
CA LEU A 7 6.15 36.12 -5.89
C LEU A 7 6.06 35.81 -4.39
N LEU A 8 6.08 34.53 -4.02
CA LEU A 8 6.02 34.14 -2.61
C LEU A 8 7.27 34.61 -1.83
N SER A 9 8.44 34.59 -2.45
CA SER A 9 9.68 35.14 -1.88
C SER A 9 9.56 36.65 -1.60
N ALA A 10 9.01 37.41 -2.54
CA ALA A 10 8.76 38.84 -2.35
C ALA A 10 7.75 39.11 -1.20
N ILE A 11 6.70 38.29 -1.10
CA ILE A 11 5.73 38.36 0.01
C ILE A 11 6.41 38.05 1.35
N HIS A 12 7.26 37.03 1.41
CA HIS A 12 8.00 36.67 2.63
C HIS A 12 8.89 37.83 3.12
N ASN A 13 9.62 38.47 2.22
CA ASN A 13 10.51 39.57 2.58
C ASN A 13 9.76 40.84 3.02
N SER A 14 8.49 40.98 2.65
CA SER A 14 7.67 42.14 2.98
C SER A 14 6.73 41.94 4.19
N LEU A 15 6.76 40.77 4.85
CA LEU A 15 5.85 40.46 5.96
C LEU A 15 5.86 41.48 7.10
N HIS A 16 7.03 42.04 7.42
CA HIS A 16 7.22 43.01 8.50
C HIS A 16 6.53 44.36 8.25
N HIS A 17 6.20 44.67 6.99
CA HIS A 17 5.44 45.87 6.64
C HIS A 17 3.92 45.71 6.83
N GLY A 18 3.44 44.49 7.11
CA GLY A 18 2.02 44.20 7.26
C GLY A 18 1.44 44.62 8.61
N ILE A 19 0.20 45.13 8.62
CA ILE A 19 -0.55 45.47 9.84
C ILE A 19 -0.70 44.24 10.73
N GLN A 20 -0.25 44.31 11.98
CA GLN A 20 -0.34 43.19 12.92
C GLN A 20 -1.73 43.11 13.56
N ALA A 21 -2.16 41.90 13.93
CA ALA A 21 -3.41 41.72 14.65
C ALA A 21 -3.33 42.36 16.03
N GLN A 22 -4.41 43.02 16.46
CA GLN A 22 -4.52 43.55 17.81
C GLN A 22 -4.90 42.41 18.76
N ASN A 23 -4.08 42.18 19.78
CA ASN A 23 -4.30 41.16 20.80
C ASN A 23 -5.08 41.71 22.01
N ASP A 24 -5.90 42.76 21.84
CA ASP A 24 -6.63 43.37 22.95
C ASP A 24 -7.66 42.38 23.52
N THR A 25 -7.31 41.80 24.66
CA THR A 25 -8.01 40.74 25.41
C THR A 25 -9.34 41.19 26.03
N THR A 26 -9.85 42.38 25.69
CA THR A 26 -11.04 42.94 26.34
C THR A 26 -12.36 42.50 25.69
N LYS A 27 -12.36 41.83 24.52
CA LYS A 27 -13.59 41.45 23.78
C LYS A 27 -13.66 40.02 23.24
N GLY A 28 -12.95 39.08 23.86
CA GLY A 28 -13.03 37.64 23.56
C GLY A 28 -11.73 37.03 23.04
N ASP A 29 -11.65 35.70 23.05
CA ASP A 29 -10.44 34.90 22.79
C ASP A 29 -9.91 34.95 21.34
N HIS A 30 -10.21 35.98 20.54
CA HIS A 30 -9.94 36.00 19.11
C HIS A 30 -9.23 37.30 18.65
N PRO A 31 -8.17 37.19 17.83
CA PRO A 31 -7.41 38.33 17.34
C PRO A 31 -8.25 39.16 16.35
N ILE A 32 -8.31 40.48 16.55
CA ILE A 32 -8.99 41.40 15.64
C ILE A 32 -7.97 41.89 14.60
N MET A 33 -8.25 41.60 13.31
CA MET A 33 -7.44 42.05 12.19
C MET A 33 -8.23 43.06 11.36
N MET A 34 -7.60 44.20 11.02
CA MET A 34 -8.20 45.21 10.16
C MET A 34 -8.73 44.57 8.87
N GLY A 35 -10.00 44.83 8.53
CA GLY A 35 -10.67 44.28 7.34
C GLY A 35 -11.33 42.90 7.52
N PHE A 36 -11.17 42.26 8.68
CA PHE A 36 -11.82 40.98 9.01
C PHE A 36 -12.75 41.14 10.21
N GLU A 37 -14.05 41.02 9.99
CA GLU A 37 -15.09 41.03 11.03
C GLU A 37 -15.56 39.58 11.31
N PRO A 38 -15.18 38.97 12.46
CA PRO A 38 -15.48 37.56 12.75
C PRO A 38 -16.97 37.23 12.78
N LEU A 39 -17.83 38.21 13.09
CA LEU A 39 -19.27 38.03 13.22
C LEU A 39 -20.07 38.50 12.00
N VAL A 40 -19.42 38.87 10.90
CA VAL A 40 -20.09 39.46 9.72
C VAL A 40 -21.20 38.55 9.17
N ASN A 41 -21.02 37.23 9.24
CA ASN A 41 -21.97 36.24 8.75
C ASN A 41 -22.91 35.70 9.83
N GLN A 42 -22.89 36.22 11.06
CA GLN A 42 -23.66 35.65 12.19
C GLN A 42 -25.17 35.57 11.89
N ARG A 43 -25.71 36.52 11.13
CA ARG A 43 -27.13 36.54 10.71
C ARG A 43 -27.47 35.57 9.56
N LEU A 44 -26.45 35.07 8.85
CA LEU A 44 -26.59 34.10 7.75
C LEU A 44 -26.35 32.65 8.20
N LEU A 45 -25.80 32.46 9.41
CA LEU A 45 -25.53 31.12 9.93
C LEU A 45 -26.83 30.48 10.44
N PRO A 46 -27.05 29.18 10.16
CA PRO A 46 -28.12 28.42 10.81
C PRO A 46 -27.89 28.39 12.34
N PRO A 47 -28.93 28.12 13.15
CA PRO A 47 -28.84 28.05 14.61
C PRO A 47 -27.89 26.92 15.05
N THR A 48 -26.60 27.25 15.06
CA THR A 48 -25.46 26.41 15.38
C THR A 48 -24.48 27.27 16.16
N PHE A 49 -23.60 26.63 16.94
CA PHE A 49 -22.58 27.37 17.67
C PHE A 49 -21.75 28.24 16.70
N PRO A 50 -21.57 29.55 16.98
CA PRO A 50 -20.77 30.43 16.15
C PRO A 50 -19.38 29.83 15.92
N ARG A 51 -18.99 29.67 14.65
CA ARG A 51 -17.65 29.24 14.27
C ARG A 51 -16.85 30.45 13.84
N TYR A 52 -15.81 30.78 14.59
CA TYR A 52 -14.89 31.85 14.24
C TYR A 52 -13.87 31.37 13.22
N ALA A 53 -13.66 32.14 12.15
CA ALA A 53 -12.60 31.87 11.20
C ALA A 53 -11.25 32.10 11.89
N LYS A 54 -10.46 31.04 12.06
CA LYS A 54 -9.09 31.18 12.56
C LYS A 54 -8.23 31.82 11.47
N ILE A 55 -7.85 33.08 11.67
CA ILE A 55 -6.90 33.77 10.80
C ILE A 55 -5.50 33.20 11.08
N ILE A 56 -4.89 32.60 10.07
CA ILE A 56 -3.53 32.06 10.17
C ILE A 56 -2.50 33.19 10.18
N LYS A 57 -1.34 32.96 10.80
CA LYS A 57 -0.24 33.93 10.79
C LYS A 57 0.35 34.04 9.39
N ARG A 58 0.95 35.19 9.06
CA ARG A 58 1.51 35.41 7.72
C ARG A 58 2.69 34.48 7.43
N GLU A 59 3.51 34.17 8.42
CA GLU A 59 4.61 33.21 8.31
C GLU A 59 4.09 31.79 8.03
N GLU A 60 3.01 31.40 8.69
CA GLU A 60 2.33 30.11 8.45
C GLU A 60 1.72 30.06 7.04
N MET A 61 1.17 31.18 6.56
CA MET A 61 0.66 31.33 5.19
C MET A 61 1.77 31.14 4.16
N VAL A 62 2.92 31.80 4.33
CA VAL A 62 4.07 31.65 3.41
C VAL A 62 4.53 30.19 3.37
N ASN A 63 4.69 29.57 4.54
CA ASN A 63 5.06 28.15 4.63
C ASN A 63 4.04 27.23 3.96
N TYR A 64 2.74 27.52 4.11
CA TYR A 64 1.67 26.76 3.47
C TYR A 64 1.76 26.84 1.93
N PHE A 65 1.91 28.05 1.37
CA PHE A 65 2.00 28.24 -0.07
C PHE A 65 3.30 27.68 -0.65
N ALA A 66 4.42 27.77 0.05
CA ALA A 66 5.68 27.16 -0.39
C ALA A 66 5.51 25.65 -0.56
N ARG A 67 4.97 24.98 0.47
CA ARG A 67 4.68 23.54 0.40
C ARG A 67 3.62 23.20 -0.65
N LEU A 68 2.62 24.07 -0.87
CA LEU A 68 1.63 23.86 -1.93
C LEU A 68 2.27 23.93 -3.31
N ILE A 69 3.15 24.89 -3.54
CA ILE A 69 3.89 25.04 -4.80
C ILE A 69 4.71 23.78 -5.08
N ASP A 70 5.42 23.26 -4.08
CA ASP A 70 6.21 22.04 -4.25
C ASP A 70 5.33 20.81 -4.51
N ARG A 71 4.22 20.64 -3.79
CA ARG A 71 3.25 19.58 -4.09
C ARG A 71 2.72 19.67 -5.51
N ILE A 72 2.41 20.87 -6.02
CA ILE A 72 1.93 21.06 -7.39
C ILE A 72 3.04 20.72 -8.41
N LYS A 73 4.30 21.06 -8.14
CA LYS A 73 5.44 20.62 -8.99
C LYS A 73 5.50 19.10 -9.06
N THR A 74 5.40 18.41 -7.92
CA THR A 74 5.33 16.95 -7.88
C THR A 74 4.16 16.42 -8.69
N VAL A 75 2.96 17.02 -8.58
CA VAL A 75 1.81 16.63 -9.41
C VAL A 75 2.13 16.72 -10.91
N CYS A 76 2.90 17.72 -11.35
CA CYS A 76 3.30 17.83 -12.75
C CYS A 76 4.24 16.70 -13.22
N GLU A 77 4.89 15.96 -12.33
CA GLU A 77 5.79 14.86 -12.69
C GLU A 77 5.04 13.61 -13.15
N VAL A 78 3.76 13.46 -12.77
CA VAL A 78 2.93 12.30 -13.10
C VAL A 78 2.80 12.07 -14.62
N VAL A 79 2.89 13.14 -15.42
CA VAL A 79 2.78 13.09 -16.89
C VAL A 79 3.94 12.33 -17.54
N ASN A 80 5.05 12.15 -16.82
CA ASN A 80 6.20 11.40 -17.30
C ASN A 80 6.05 9.88 -17.08
N LEU A 81 4.98 9.46 -16.41
CA LEU A 81 4.70 8.06 -16.09
C LEU A 81 3.72 7.48 -17.10
N THR A 82 4.11 6.37 -17.74
CA THR A 82 3.28 5.67 -18.73
C THR A 82 2.80 4.31 -18.27
N ASN A 83 3.40 3.77 -17.20
CA ASN A 83 3.08 2.46 -16.65
C ASN A 83 2.04 2.57 -15.51
N LEU A 84 0.99 1.74 -15.56
CA LEU A 84 -0.10 1.74 -14.58
C LEU A 84 0.37 1.51 -13.13
N HIS A 85 1.31 0.57 -12.92
CA HIS A 85 1.83 0.27 -11.58
C HIS A 85 2.63 1.47 -11.03
N CYS A 86 3.44 2.11 -11.87
CA CYS A 86 4.13 3.36 -11.47
C CYS A 86 3.14 4.49 -11.14
N ILE A 87 2.04 4.62 -11.88
CA ILE A 87 0.98 5.58 -11.56
C ILE A 87 0.33 5.26 -10.21
N LEU A 88 -0.04 4.01 -9.95
CA LEU A 88 -0.65 3.60 -8.68
C LEU A 88 0.29 3.88 -7.50
N ASP A 89 1.57 3.55 -7.63
CA ASP A 89 2.59 3.83 -6.62
C ASP A 89 2.74 5.34 -6.41
N PHE A 90 2.81 6.14 -7.49
CA PHE A 90 2.88 7.61 -7.40
C PHE A 90 1.68 8.20 -6.65
N PHE A 91 0.45 7.75 -6.94
CA PHE A 91 -0.74 8.22 -6.24
C PHE A 91 -0.74 7.83 -4.76
N CYS A 92 -0.27 6.62 -4.45
CA CYS A 92 -0.12 6.17 -3.08
C CYS A 92 0.91 7.04 -2.33
N GLU A 93 2.13 7.15 -2.84
CA GLU A 93 3.22 7.93 -2.26
C GLU A 93 2.86 9.41 -2.09
N PHE A 94 2.22 10.01 -3.11
CA PHE A 94 1.74 11.38 -3.02
C PHE A 94 0.70 11.54 -1.91
N SER A 95 -0.24 10.60 -1.79
CA SER A 95 -1.23 10.62 -0.73
C SER A 95 -0.62 10.46 0.67
N GLU A 96 0.45 9.69 0.82
CA GLU A 96 1.11 9.45 2.10
C GLU A 96 1.77 10.72 2.67
N GLN A 97 2.06 11.70 1.81
CA GLN A 97 2.56 13.02 2.23
C GLN A 97 1.47 13.91 2.85
N SER A 98 0.24 13.39 3.04
CA SER A 98 -0.93 14.12 3.53
C SER A 98 -1.22 15.44 2.77
N PRO A 99 -1.31 15.40 1.43
CA PRO A 99 -1.53 16.59 0.60
C PRO A 99 -2.89 17.24 0.86
N CYS A 100 -2.94 18.57 0.71
CA CYS A 100 -4.17 19.34 0.83
C CYS A 100 -5.19 18.98 -0.27
N VAL A 101 -6.45 19.37 -0.07
CA VAL A 101 -7.54 19.04 -1.01
C VAL A 101 -7.25 19.50 -2.43
N LEU A 102 -6.75 20.73 -2.60
CA LEU A 102 -6.43 21.29 -3.90
C LEU A 102 -5.41 20.43 -4.65
N SER A 103 -4.28 20.09 -4.00
CA SER A 103 -3.23 19.31 -4.65
C SER A 103 -3.66 17.87 -4.94
N ARG A 104 -4.52 17.26 -4.10
CA ARG A 104 -5.13 15.95 -4.41
C ARG A 104 -6.07 16.03 -5.61
N SER A 105 -6.92 17.05 -5.67
CA SER A 105 -7.84 17.28 -6.77
C SER A 105 -7.08 17.52 -8.07
N LEU A 106 -6.03 18.34 -8.05
CA LEU A 106 -5.18 18.59 -9.23
C LEU A 106 -4.57 17.31 -9.77
N LEU A 107 -4.06 16.43 -8.91
CA LEU A 107 -3.50 15.14 -9.35
C LEU A 107 -4.55 14.27 -10.04
N GLN A 108 -5.75 14.16 -9.44
CA GLN A 108 -6.87 13.41 -10.01
C GLN A 108 -7.28 13.95 -11.38
N THR A 109 -7.49 15.26 -11.49
CA THR A 109 -7.92 15.90 -12.75
C THR A 109 -6.84 15.92 -13.81
N THR A 110 -5.56 15.94 -13.42
CA THR A 110 -4.44 15.89 -14.37
C THR A 110 -4.35 14.49 -15.00
N PHE A 111 -4.48 13.44 -14.19
CA PHE A 111 -4.34 12.06 -14.68
C PHE A 111 -5.59 11.55 -15.41
N LEU A 112 -6.77 11.69 -14.82
CA LEU A 112 -8.06 11.28 -15.41
C LEU A 112 -8.91 12.52 -15.71
N VAL A 113 -8.74 13.05 -16.93
CA VAL A 113 -9.59 14.13 -17.47
C VAL A 113 -10.96 13.54 -17.85
N ASP A 114 -11.98 14.39 -17.99
CA ASP A 114 -13.35 14.01 -18.39
C ASP A 114 -13.36 12.92 -19.48
N ASN A 115 -14.24 11.92 -19.31
CA ASN A 115 -14.36 10.68 -20.12
C ASN A 115 -13.36 9.54 -19.84
N LYS A 116 -12.69 9.51 -18.68
CA LYS A 116 -11.79 8.42 -18.27
C LYS A 116 -10.61 8.20 -19.25
N LYS A 117 -10.19 9.27 -19.93
CA LYS A 117 -8.99 9.27 -20.77
C LYS A 117 -7.79 9.65 -19.92
N VAL A 118 -6.74 8.84 -19.99
CA VAL A 118 -5.46 9.10 -19.34
C VAL A 118 -4.83 10.32 -20.01
N PHE A 119 -4.56 11.36 -19.22
CA PHE A 119 -4.05 12.66 -19.68
C PHE A 119 -4.88 13.31 -20.81
N GLY A 120 -6.16 12.92 -20.94
CA GLY A 120 -7.06 13.37 -22.01
C GLY A 120 -6.80 12.74 -23.39
N THR A 121 -5.72 11.97 -23.56
CA THR A 121 -5.26 11.48 -24.88
C THR A 121 -5.39 9.97 -25.06
N HIS A 122 -5.16 9.16 -24.02
CA HIS A 122 -5.10 7.70 -24.15
C HIS A 122 -6.28 7.01 -23.47
N LEU A 123 -6.69 5.85 -24.00
CA LEU A 123 -7.73 5.04 -23.35
C LEU A 123 -7.12 4.29 -22.16
N MET A 124 -7.87 4.22 -21.05
CA MET A 124 -7.46 3.41 -19.89
C MET A 124 -7.29 1.93 -20.24
N GLN A 125 -8.04 1.44 -21.23
CA GLN A 125 -7.93 0.07 -21.76
C GLN A 125 -6.52 -0.24 -22.29
N ASP A 126 -5.90 0.72 -22.98
CA ASP A 126 -4.56 0.54 -23.55
C ASP A 126 -3.51 0.45 -22.44
N MET A 127 -3.62 1.33 -21.44
CA MET A 127 -2.75 1.31 -20.25
C MET A 127 -2.89 0.00 -19.46
N VAL A 128 -4.11 -0.53 -19.31
CA VAL A 128 -4.36 -1.84 -18.68
C VAL A 128 -3.75 -2.98 -19.49
N LYS A 129 -3.92 -2.99 -20.82
CA LYS A 129 -3.30 -4.00 -21.70
C LYS A 129 -1.77 -3.97 -21.59
N ASP A 130 -1.18 -2.78 -21.56
CA ASP A 130 0.27 -2.63 -21.40
C ASP A 130 0.76 -3.07 -20.02
N ALA A 131 -0.02 -2.79 -18.97
CA ALA A 131 0.27 -3.31 -17.63
C ALA A 131 0.28 -4.84 -17.60
N LEU A 132 -0.74 -5.49 -18.20
CA LEU A 132 -0.81 -6.95 -18.36
C LEU A 132 0.43 -7.51 -19.09
N ARG A 133 0.78 -6.92 -20.24
CA ARG A 133 2.00 -7.31 -20.99
C ARG A 133 3.26 -7.19 -20.14
N SER A 134 3.39 -6.08 -19.41
CA SER A 134 4.59 -5.78 -18.63
C SER A 134 4.74 -6.59 -17.34
N PHE A 135 3.66 -7.19 -16.83
CA PHE A 135 3.64 -7.89 -15.54
C PHE A 135 3.56 -9.41 -15.68
N VAL A 136 2.66 -9.93 -16.52
CA VAL A 136 2.41 -11.38 -16.66
C VAL A 136 2.63 -11.91 -18.08
N SER A 137 2.90 -11.05 -19.06
CA SER A 137 3.19 -11.42 -20.46
C SER A 137 2.19 -12.46 -21.03
N PRO A 138 0.87 -12.20 -21.00
CA PRO A 138 -0.12 -13.21 -21.37
C PRO A 138 0.03 -13.59 -22.86
N PRO A 139 0.07 -14.88 -23.21
CA PRO A 139 0.30 -15.32 -24.59
C PRO A 139 -0.66 -14.71 -25.61
N VAL A 140 -1.94 -14.50 -25.27
CA VAL A 140 -2.93 -13.92 -26.19
C VAL A 140 -2.53 -12.53 -26.70
N LEU A 141 -1.75 -11.76 -25.93
CA LEU A 141 -1.27 -10.43 -26.29
C LEU A 141 0.07 -10.45 -27.03
N SER A 142 0.69 -11.62 -27.21
CA SER A 142 1.97 -11.80 -27.89
C SER A 142 1.74 -11.92 -29.41
N PRO A 143 2.36 -11.07 -30.26
CA PRO A 143 2.19 -11.13 -31.72
C PRO A 143 2.58 -12.47 -32.36
N LYS A 144 3.35 -13.29 -31.65
CA LYS A 144 3.80 -14.62 -32.10
C LYS A 144 2.89 -15.76 -31.63
N CYS A 145 1.83 -15.47 -30.88
CA CYS A 145 0.86 -16.45 -30.46
C CYS A 145 -0.17 -16.72 -31.57
N CYS A 146 -0.51 -17.99 -31.78
CA CYS A 146 -1.57 -18.37 -32.71
C CYS A 146 -2.92 -17.71 -32.41
N LEU A 147 -3.20 -17.37 -31.15
CA LEU A 147 -4.42 -16.68 -30.74
C LEU A 147 -4.40 -15.17 -30.99
N TYR A 148 -3.25 -14.58 -31.35
CA TYR A 148 -3.12 -13.12 -31.50
C TYR A 148 -4.09 -12.52 -32.52
N ASN A 149 -4.43 -13.26 -33.58
CA ASN A 149 -5.39 -12.85 -34.61
C ASN A 149 -6.72 -13.61 -34.54
N ASN A 150 -6.93 -14.44 -33.53
CA ASN A 150 -8.19 -15.16 -33.35
C ASN A 150 -9.27 -14.19 -32.84
N HIS A 151 -10.38 -14.05 -33.56
CA HIS A 151 -11.45 -13.10 -33.22
C HIS A 151 -12.05 -13.38 -31.85
N GLN A 152 -12.38 -14.64 -31.54
CA GLN A 152 -12.96 -15.00 -30.26
C GLN A 152 -12.00 -14.73 -29.09
N ALA A 153 -10.70 -15.02 -29.26
CA ALA A 153 -9.70 -14.72 -28.23
C ALA A 153 -9.53 -13.20 -28.01
N LYS A 154 -9.60 -12.40 -29.08
CA LYS A 154 -9.60 -10.93 -29.01
C LYS A 154 -10.82 -10.40 -28.27
N ASP A 155 -12.02 -10.89 -28.59
CA ASP A 155 -13.24 -10.46 -27.92
C ASP A 155 -13.20 -10.75 -26.41
N CYS A 156 -12.70 -11.94 -26.03
CA CYS A 156 -12.53 -12.30 -24.61
C CYS A 156 -11.60 -11.33 -23.88
N ILE A 157 -10.41 -11.04 -24.43
CA ILE A 157 -9.44 -10.16 -23.76
C ILE A 157 -9.90 -8.70 -23.77
N ASP A 158 -10.56 -8.24 -24.84
CA ASP A 158 -11.04 -6.87 -24.96
C ASP A 158 -12.23 -6.59 -24.03
N SER A 159 -13.13 -7.56 -23.88
CA SER A 159 -14.20 -7.51 -22.88
C SER A 159 -13.64 -7.43 -21.46
N PHE A 160 -12.71 -8.32 -21.12
CA PHE A 160 -12.08 -8.33 -19.79
C PHE A 160 -11.36 -7.01 -19.46
N VAL A 161 -10.56 -6.50 -20.41
CA VAL A 161 -9.87 -5.21 -20.26
C VAL A 161 -10.87 -4.06 -20.09
N THR A 162 -12.00 -4.10 -20.81
CA THR A 162 -13.07 -3.10 -20.67
C THR A 162 -13.67 -3.13 -19.27
N HIS A 163 -13.92 -4.31 -18.70
CA HIS A 163 -14.42 -4.45 -17.33
C HIS A 163 -13.41 -3.99 -16.28
N CYS A 164 -12.10 -4.12 -16.52
CA CYS A 164 -11.05 -3.59 -15.65
C CYS A 164 -11.05 -2.05 -15.55
N VAL A 165 -11.50 -1.32 -16.58
CA VAL A 165 -11.39 0.16 -16.62
C VAL A 165 -12.03 0.81 -15.39
N ARG A 166 -13.25 0.41 -15.03
CA ARG A 166 -13.97 1.06 -13.93
C ARG A 166 -13.29 0.79 -12.57
N PRO A 167 -13.00 -0.46 -12.15
CA PRO A 167 -12.36 -0.71 -10.86
C PRO A 167 -10.98 -0.06 -10.75
N PHE A 168 -10.18 -0.03 -11.82
CA PHE A 168 -8.88 0.66 -11.76
C PHE A 168 -9.00 2.19 -11.70
N CYS A 169 -9.95 2.80 -12.42
CA CYS A 169 -10.24 4.23 -12.24
C CYS A 169 -10.71 4.52 -10.79
N SER A 170 -11.59 3.69 -10.23
CA SER A 170 -12.03 3.80 -8.84
C SER A 170 -10.85 3.69 -7.87
N LEU A 171 -9.94 2.74 -8.07
CA LEU A 171 -8.75 2.56 -7.23
C LEU A 171 -7.85 3.80 -7.25
N ILE A 172 -7.66 4.41 -8.42
CA ILE A 172 -6.88 5.65 -8.55
C ILE A 172 -7.59 6.81 -7.82
N GLN A 173 -8.91 6.92 -7.97
CA GLN A 173 -9.72 7.91 -7.26
C GLN A 173 -9.68 7.75 -5.74
N ILE A 174 -9.62 6.51 -5.24
CA ILE A 174 -9.49 6.22 -3.81
C ILE A 174 -8.31 6.98 -3.22
N HIS A 175 -7.13 6.88 -3.84
CA HIS A 175 -5.91 7.55 -3.42
C HIS A 175 -5.99 9.10 -3.46
N GLY A 176 -7.03 9.67 -4.08
CA GLY A 176 -7.34 11.10 -4.04
C GLY A 176 -8.11 11.57 -2.79
N HIS A 177 -8.63 10.66 -1.97
CA HIS A 177 -9.35 11.01 -0.74
C HIS A 177 -8.40 11.29 0.44
N ASN A 178 -8.93 11.72 1.59
CA ASN A 178 -8.16 11.72 2.85
C ASN A 178 -7.98 10.28 3.37
N ARG A 179 -7.01 10.07 4.26
CA ARG A 179 -6.61 8.73 4.74
C ARG A 179 -7.74 7.92 5.38
N ALA A 180 -8.60 8.55 6.18
CA ALA A 180 -9.75 7.88 6.78
C ALA A 180 -10.75 7.39 5.71
N ARG A 181 -11.07 8.24 4.72
CA ARG A 181 -11.96 7.87 3.62
C ARG A 181 -11.32 6.86 2.65
N GLN A 182 -10.00 6.86 2.52
CA GLN A 182 -9.29 5.84 1.75
C GLN A 182 -9.52 4.46 2.34
N ARG A 183 -9.31 4.29 3.65
CA ARG A 183 -9.53 3.00 4.33
C ARG A 183 -10.95 2.47 4.11
N ASP A 184 -11.95 3.33 4.30
CA ASP A 184 -13.37 3.03 4.05
C ASP A 184 -13.59 2.49 2.62
N LYS A 185 -13.10 3.22 1.61
CA LYS A 185 -13.28 2.84 0.21
C LYS A 185 -12.43 1.63 -0.22
N LEU A 186 -11.26 1.41 0.38
CA LEU A 186 -10.44 0.21 0.14
C LEU A 186 -11.18 -1.06 0.57
N GLY A 187 -11.99 -1.00 1.64
CA GLY A 187 -12.83 -2.12 2.04
C GLY A 187 -13.88 -2.44 0.97
N HIS A 188 -14.56 -1.42 0.45
CA HIS A 188 -15.63 -1.61 -0.54
C HIS A 188 -15.12 -2.05 -1.93
N ILE A 189 -13.98 -1.53 -2.39
CA ILE A 189 -13.49 -1.84 -3.74
C ILE A 189 -13.06 -3.31 -3.89
N LEU A 190 -12.84 -4.04 -2.79
CA LEU A 190 -12.56 -5.47 -2.81
C LEU A 190 -13.70 -6.29 -3.42
N GLU A 191 -14.96 -5.85 -3.32
CA GLU A 191 -16.09 -6.52 -3.98
C GLU A 191 -15.99 -6.41 -5.52
N GLU A 192 -15.59 -5.25 -6.03
CA GLU A 192 -15.37 -5.04 -7.47
C GLU A 192 -14.17 -5.88 -7.97
N PHE A 193 -13.08 -5.93 -7.21
CA PHE A 193 -11.90 -6.74 -7.59
C PHE A 193 -12.09 -8.25 -7.39
N ALA A 194 -12.96 -8.68 -6.47
CA ALA A 194 -13.34 -10.09 -6.34
C ALA A 194 -14.14 -10.55 -7.58
N THR A 195 -15.03 -9.70 -8.09
CA THR A 195 -15.75 -9.97 -9.34
C THR A 195 -14.78 -10.06 -10.53
N LEU A 196 -13.81 -9.14 -10.61
CA LEU A 196 -12.76 -9.20 -11.65
C LEU A 196 -11.89 -10.45 -11.54
N GLN A 197 -11.65 -10.96 -10.33
CA GLN A 197 -10.85 -12.18 -10.12
C GLN A 197 -11.54 -13.40 -10.73
N ASP A 198 -12.83 -13.59 -10.46
CA ASP A 198 -13.64 -14.67 -11.02
C ASP A 198 -13.73 -14.57 -12.56
N GLU A 199 -13.92 -13.37 -13.10
CA GLU A 199 -13.90 -13.15 -14.54
C GLU A 199 -12.53 -13.50 -15.16
N ALA A 200 -11.43 -13.06 -14.54
CA ALA A 200 -10.08 -13.32 -15.02
C ALA A 200 -9.78 -14.82 -15.09
N GLU A 201 -10.19 -15.58 -14.08
CA GLU A 201 -10.01 -17.04 -14.03
C GLU A 201 -10.80 -17.76 -15.14
N LYS A 202 -12.03 -17.31 -15.42
CA LYS A 202 -12.86 -17.83 -16.52
C LYS A 202 -12.24 -17.54 -17.88
N VAL A 203 -11.74 -16.31 -18.08
CA VAL A 203 -11.09 -15.91 -19.34
C VAL A 203 -9.78 -16.67 -19.54
N ASP A 204 -8.96 -16.82 -18.49
CA ASP A 204 -7.74 -17.63 -18.54
C ASP A 204 -8.05 -19.09 -18.94
N ALA A 205 -9.07 -19.71 -18.35
CA ALA A 205 -9.46 -21.08 -18.67
C ALA A 205 -9.92 -21.24 -20.13
N ALA A 206 -10.72 -20.28 -20.63
CA ALA A 206 -11.17 -20.26 -22.01
C ALA A 206 -10.00 -20.10 -23.00
N LEU A 207 -9.14 -19.10 -22.78
CA LEU A 207 -7.97 -18.85 -23.61
C LEU A 207 -6.98 -20.02 -23.57
N HIS A 208 -6.79 -20.64 -22.41
CA HIS A 208 -5.92 -21.80 -22.28
C HIS A 208 -6.44 -23.01 -23.08
N THR A 209 -7.75 -23.26 -23.03
CA THR A 209 -8.39 -24.33 -23.81
C THR A 209 -8.25 -24.10 -25.31
N MET A 210 -8.38 -22.85 -25.77
CA MET A 210 -8.15 -22.48 -27.16
C MET A 210 -6.69 -22.64 -27.57
N LEU A 211 -5.76 -22.25 -26.70
CA LEU A 211 -4.31 -22.30 -26.96
C LEU A 211 -3.82 -23.73 -27.07
N LEU A 212 -4.21 -24.62 -26.16
CA LEU A 212 -3.76 -26.02 -26.15
C LEU A 212 -4.13 -26.79 -27.42
N LYS A 213 -5.21 -26.40 -28.11
CA LYS A 213 -5.61 -27.01 -29.39
C LYS A 213 -4.63 -26.73 -30.53
N GLN A 214 -3.86 -25.64 -30.44
CA GLN A 214 -2.98 -25.19 -31.52
C GLN A 214 -1.49 -25.19 -31.11
N GLU A 215 -1.19 -24.84 -29.86
CA GLU A 215 0.16 -24.82 -29.27
C GLU A 215 0.16 -25.58 -27.93
N PRO A 216 0.16 -26.94 -27.94
CA PRO A 216 0.06 -27.74 -26.70
C PRO A 216 1.20 -27.50 -25.69
N GLN A 217 2.34 -27.01 -26.16
CA GLN A 217 3.53 -26.72 -25.35
C GLN A 217 3.45 -25.35 -24.65
N ARG A 218 2.44 -24.53 -24.97
CA ARG A 218 2.31 -23.17 -24.43
C ARG A 218 1.10 -23.04 -23.53
N GLN A 219 1.29 -22.40 -22.38
CA GLN A 219 0.26 -22.27 -21.35
C GLN A 219 -0.21 -20.81 -21.22
N HIS A 220 -1.52 -20.64 -21.07
CA HIS A 220 -2.18 -19.36 -20.73
C HIS A 220 -2.85 -19.45 -19.35
N LEU A 221 -2.57 -20.48 -18.57
CA LEU A 221 -3.26 -20.70 -17.31
C LEU A 221 -2.83 -19.64 -16.28
N ALA A 222 -3.82 -19.03 -15.62
CA ALA A 222 -3.64 -18.09 -14.51
C ALA A 222 -2.82 -16.82 -14.82
N CYS A 223 -2.71 -16.38 -16.08
CA CYS A 223 -2.05 -15.13 -16.42
C CYS A 223 -2.83 -13.93 -15.89
N LEU A 224 -4.10 -13.78 -16.31
CA LEU A 224 -4.97 -12.69 -15.90
C LEU A 224 -5.32 -12.81 -14.42
N GLY A 225 -5.61 -14.02 -13.95
CA GLY A 225 -5.92 -14.30 -12.55
C GLY A 225 -4.76 -13.93 -11.60
N THR A 226 -3.51 -14.15 -12.00
CA THR A 226 -2.32 -13.73 -11.22
C THR A 226 -2.22 -12.20 -11.14
N TRP A 227 -2.53 -11.50 -12.23
CA TRP A 227 -2.49 -10.03 -12.27
C TRP A 227 -3.58 -9.39 -11.40
N VAL A 228 -4.83 -9.88 -11.47
CA VAL A 228 -5.90 -9.37 -10.61
C VAL A 228 -5.64 -9.71 -9.14
N LEU A 229 -5.15 -10.91 -8.85
CA LEU A 229 -4.83 -11.35 -7.48
C LEU A 229 -3.74 -10.48 -6.85
N TYR A 230 -2.73 -10.08 -7.63
CA TYR A 230 -1.72 -9.12 -7.19
C TYR A 230 -2.35 -7.82 -6.67
N HIS A 231 -3.31 -7.27 -7.40
CA HIS A 231 -4.03 -6.06 -7.00
C HIS A 231 -4.94 -6.28 -5.78
N ASN A 232 -5.67 -7.41 -5.72
CA ASN A 232 -6.44 -7.80 -4.53
C ASN A 232 -5.57 -7.81 -3.28
N LEU A 233 -4.42 -8.50 -3.33
CA LEU A 233 -3.49 -8.60 -2.21
C LEU A 233 -2.93 -7.24 -1.80
N ARG A 234 -2.55 -6.38 -2.76
CA ARG A 234 -2.09 -5.01 -2.47
C ARG A 234 -3.16 -4.19 -1.75
N ILE A 235 -4.42 -4.27 -2.18
CA ILE A 235 -5.56 -3.57 -1.56
C ILE A 235 -5.80 -4.10 -0.13
N MET A 236 -5.83 -5.43 0.07
CA MET A 236 -6.00 -6.05 1.38
C MET A 236 -4.88 -5.63 2.36
N ILE A 237 -3.63 -5.66 1.90
CA ILE A 237 -2.47 -5.22 2.69
C ILE A 237 -2.61 -3.74 3.05
N GLN A 238 -2.93 -2.87 2.10
CA GLN A 238 -3.11 -1.44 2.33
C GLN A 238 -4.25 -1.16 3.33
N TYR A 239 -5.36 -1.91 3.24
CA TYR A 239 -6.47 -1.80 4.19
C TYR A 239 -6.03 -2.11 5.62
N LEU A 240 -5.28 -3.20 5.85
CA LEU A 240 -4.77 -3.52 7.20
C LEU A 240 -3.73 -2.51 7.68
N LEU A 241 -2.76 -2.14 6.84
CA LEU A 241 -1.71 -1.19 7.22
C LEU A 241 -2.29 0.19 7.57
N SER A 242 -3.35 0.62 6.88
CA SER A 242 -4.05 1.87 7.20
C SER A 242 -4.68 1.87 8.61
N GLY A 243 -4.96 0.70 9.18
CA GLY A 243 -5.44 0.62 10.56
C GLY A 243 -4.38 0.96 11.60
N PHE A 244 -3.09 0.72 11.33
CA PHE A 244 -2.01 1.21 12.19
C PHE A 244 -1.85 2.73 12.06
N GLU A 245 -1.83 3.24 10.83
CA GLU A 245 -1.67 4.68 10.57
C GLU A 245 -2.80 5.53 11.17
N LEU A 246 -4.02 5.00 11.18
CA LEU A 246 -5.21 5.64 11.74
C LEU A 246 -5.45 5.27 13.22
N GLU A 247 -4.51 4.57 13.86
CA GLU A 247 -4.57 4.16 15.27
C GLU A 247 -5.85 3.39 15.64
N LEU A 248 -6.31 2.54 14.72
CA LEU A 248 -7.57 1.78 14.85
C LEU A 248 -7.41 0.45 15.59
N TYR A 249 -6.18 0.04 15.84
CA TYR A 249 -5.85 -1.22 16.52
C TYR A 249 -5.31 -0.93 17.92
N SER A 250 -5.88 -1.62 18.91
CA SER A 250 -5.30 -1.66 20.25
C SER A 250 -4.09 -2.60 20.30
N MET A 251 -3.18 -2.38 21.24
CA MET A 251 -1.96 -3.20 21.43
C MET A 251 -2.23 -4.71 21.42
N HIS A 252 -3.29 -5.17 22.10
CA HIS A 252 -3.63 -6.60 22.20
C HIS A 252 -4.16 -7.20 20.89
N GLU A 253 -4.46 -6.37 19.88
CA GLU A 253 -4.90 -6.79 18.55
C GLU A 253 -3.74 -6.97 17.57
N TYR A 254 -2.57 -6.37 17.86
CA TYR A 254 -1.45 -6.32 16.92
C TYR A 254 -1.00 -7.70 16.44
N TYR A 255 -1.06 -8.70 17.31
CA TYR A 255 -0.51 -10.03 17.01
C TYR A 255 -1.26 -10.72 15.86
N TYR A 256 -2.59 -10.68 15.82
CA TYR A 256 -3.35 -11.31 14.73
C TYR A 256 -3.32 -10.47 13.45
N ILE A 257 -3.18 -9.14 13.55
CA ILE A 257 -3.01 -8.28 12.37
C ILE A 257 -1.66 -8.56 11.71
N TYR A 258 -0.57 -8.55 12.48
CA TYR A 258 0.77 -8.84 11.96
C TYR A 258 0.92 -10.29 11.51
N TRP A 259 0.29 -11.25 12.19
CA TRP A 259 0.23 -12.64 11.74
C TRP A 259 -0.45 -12.76 10.39
N TYR A 260 -1.61 -12.13 10.20
CA TYR A 260 -2.35 -12.18 8.94
C TYR A 260 -1.56 -11.52 7.81
N LEU A 261 -0.85 -10.42 8.10
CA LEU A 261 0.07 -9.80 7.15
C LEU A 261 1.22 -10.76 6.80
N SER A 262 1.92 -11.36 7.78
CA SER A 262 3.14 -12.14 7.54
C SER A 262 2.91 -13.53 6.97
N GLU A 263 2.05 -14.32 7.62
CA GLU A 263 1.84 -15.74 7.31
C GLU A 263 0.88 -15.93 6.15
N PHE A 264 0.00 -14.95 5.89
CA PHE A 264 -1.04 -15.05 4.89
C PHE A 264 -0.83 -14.08 3.73
N LEU A 265 -1.05 -12.77 3.90
CA LEU A 265 -1.09 -11.84 2.76
C LEU A 265 0.26 -11.69 2.05
N TYR A 266 1.35 -11.47 2.78
CA TYR A 266 2.67 -11.38 2.15
C TYR A 266 3.14 -12.72 1.59
N ALA A 267 2.78 -13.85 2.20
CA ALA A 267 3.06 -15.18 1.64
C ALA A 267 2.37 -15.37 0.27
N TRP A 268 1.09 -15.01 0.18
CA TRP A 268 0.33 -15.01 -1.07
C TRP A 268 0.87 -14.03 -2.10
N LEU A 269 1.29 -12.83 -1.67
CA LEU A 269 1.87 -11.82 -2.55
C LEU A 269 3.18 -12.31 -3.15
N MET A 270 4.05 -12.90 -2.34
CA MET A 270 5.32 -13.46 -2.80
C MET A 270 5.11 -14.62 -3.80
N SER A 271 4.16 -15.52 -3.52
CA SER A 271 3.79 -16.58 -4.46
C SER A 271 3.26 -16.02 -5.78
N THR A 272 2.42 -14.98 -5.71
CA THR A 272 1.85 -14.30 -6.88
C THR A 272 2.91 -13.59 -7.72
N LEU A 273 3.83 -12.86 -7.09
CA LEU A 273 4.97 -12.23 -7.77
C LEU A 273 5.91 -13.27 -8.40
N SER A 274 6.16 -14.38 -7.71
CA SER A 274 6.98 -15.47 -8.26
C SER A 274 6.32 -16.14 -9.48
N ARG A 275 4.99 -16.29 -9.47
CA ARG A 275 4.24 -16.79 -10.64
C ARG A 275 4.36 -15.83 -11.81
N ALA A 276 4.16 -14.52 -11.57
CA ALA A 276 4.31 -13.49 -12.59
C ALA A 276 5.73 -13.50 -13.20
N ASP A 277 6.79 -13.48 -12.39
CA ASP A 277 8.19 -13.55 -12.86
C ASP A 277 8.43 -14.84 -13.68
N GLY A 278 7.86 -15.96 -13.25
CA GLY A 278 7.90 -17.24 -13.95
C GLY A 278 7.23 -17.21 -15.33
N SER A 279 6.04 -16.62 -15.43
CA SER A 279 5.30 -16.44 -16.70
C SER A 279 6.08 -15.58 -17.68
N GLN A 280 6.68 -14.48 -17.20
CA GLN A 280 7.54 -13.63 -18.05
C GLN A 280 8.75 -14.39 -18.60
N MET A 281 9.45 -15.14 -17.74
CA MET A 281 10.61 -15.93 -18.17
C MET A 281 10.24 -17.08 -19.12
N ALA A 282 9.06 -17.67 -18.97
CA ALA A 282 8.58 -18.71 -19.88
C ALA A 282 8.32 -18.12 -21.27
N GLU A 283 7.60 -17.00 -21.35
CA GLU A 283 7.31 -16.32 -22.61
C GLU A 283 8.59 -15.81 -23.28
N GLU A 284 9.53 -15.22 -22.53
CA GLU A 284 10.83 -14.81 -23.08
C GLU A 284 11.61 -15.98 -23.70
N ARG A 285 11.61 -17.16 -23.05
CA ARG A 285 12.29 -18.36 -23.58
C ARG A 285 11.67 -18.83 -24.90
N ILE A 286 10.35 -18.88 -24.97
CA ILE A 286 9.62 -19.24 -26.20
C ILE A 286 9.95 -18.24 -27.33
N MET A 287 9.97 -16.94 -27.01
CA MET A 287 10.29 -15.90 -28.00
C MET A 287 11.73 -16.01 -28.52
N GLU A 288 12.70 -16.37 -27.68
CA GLU A 288 14.10 -16.58 -28.05
C GLU A 288 14.31 -17.83 -28.90
N GLU A 289 13.64 -18.95 -28.57
CA GLU A 289 13.70 -20.18 -29.36
C GLU A 289 13.16 -19.98 -30.77
N GLN A 290 12.05 -19.26 -30.91
CA GLN A 290 11.49 -18.88 -32.20
C GLN A 290 12.39 -17.91 -33.00
N GLN A 291 13.29 -17.15 -32.34
CA GLN A 291 14.25 -16.26 -33.02
C GLN A 291 15.52 -16.99 -33.49
N LYS A 292 15.96 -18.05 -32.78
CA LYS A 292 17.14 -18.84 -33.17
C LYS A 292 17.02 -19.52 -34.54
N GLY A 293 15.80 -19.70 -35.04
CA GLY A 293 15.55 -20.19 -36.40
C GLY A 293 15.93 -19.22 -37.53
N ARG A 294 16.29 -17.95 -37.24
CA ARG A 294 16.51 -16.93 -38.29
C ARG A 294 17.88 -16.21 -38.32
N SER A 295 18.73 -16.27 -37.29
CA SER A 295 20.14 -15.84 -37.45
C SER A 295 21.06 -16.32 -36.32
N SER A 296 22.24 -16.85 -36.68
CA SER A 296 23.31 -17.27 -35.78
C SER A 296 24.27 -16.11 -35.47
N LYS A 297 23.91 -15.21 -34.57
CA LYS A 297 24.91 -14.34 -33.91
C LYS A 297 24.63 -14.25 -32.42
N LYS A 298 25.44 -14.97 -31.63
CA LYS A 298 25.46 -14.93 -30.17
C LYS A 298 25.98 -13.57 -29.70
N THR A 299 25.12 -12.56 -29.61
CA THR A 299 25.44 -11.32 -28.90
C THR A 299 25.39 -11.61 -27.40
N LYS A 300 26.45 -11.26 -26.65
CA LYS A 300 26.55 -11.44 -25.19
C LYS A 300 25.28 -10.87 -24.52
N LYS A 301 24.44 -11.74 -23.94
CA LYS A 301 23.23 -11.33 -23.22
C LYS A 301 23.62 -10.44 -22.05
N LYS A 302 23.30 -9.14 -22.12
CA LYS A 302 23.26 -8.29 -20.93
C LYS A 302 22.27 -8.91 -19.96
N LYS A 303 22.66 -9.05 -18.69
CA LYS A 303 21.79 -9.52 -17.60
C LYS A 303 20.64 -8.52 -17.50
N LYS A 304 19.47 -8.86 -18.08
CA LYS A 304 18.29 -7.98 -18.06
C LYS A 304 17.85 -7.78 -16.61
N VAL A 305 17.45 -6.56 -16.29
CA VAL A 305 16.87 -6.21 -14.99
C VAL A 305 15.54 -6.94 -14.87
N ARG A 306 15.35 -7.70 -13.79
CA ARG A 306 14.06 -8.35 -13.50
C ARG A 306 13.08 -7.30 -12.98
N PRO A 307 11.98 -7.01 -13.68
CA PRO A 307 11.09 -5.88 -13.37
C PRO A 307 10.46 -6.00 -11.98
N LEU A 308 10.17 -7.21 -11.50
CA LEU A 308 9.53 -7.46 -10.20
C LEU A 308 10.53 -7.61 -9.03
N SER A 309 11.83 -7.59 -9.28
CA SER A 309 12.84 -7.90 -8.26
C SER A 309 12.80 -6.97 -7.06
N ARG A 310 12.58 -5.67 -7.28
CA ARG A 310 12.50 -4.69 -6.18
C ARG A 310 11.26 -4.95 -5.34
N GLU A 311 10.13 -5.20 -5.96
CA GLU A 311 8.87 -5.45 -5.25
C GLU A 311 8.89 -6.75 -4.43
N ILE A 312 9.46 -7.82 -4.99
CA ILE A 312 9.71 -9.08 -4.28
C ILE A 312 10.58 -8.83 -3.05
N THR A 313 11.68 -8.07 -3.23
CA THR A 313 12.62 -7.76 -2.16
C THR A 313 11.95 -6.95 -1.04
N MET A 314 11.19 -5.93 -1.40
CA MET A 314 10.45 -5.10 -0.43
C MET A 314 9.36 -5.90 0.28
N SER A 315 8.59 -6.71 -0.45
CA SER A 315 7.55 -7.57 0.12
C SER A 315 8.14 -8.58 1.11
N GLN A 316 9.32 -9.14 0.81
CA GLN A 316 10.03 -10.04 1.74
C GLN A 316 10.53 -9.32 2.99
N ALA A 317 11.01 -8.08 2.88
CA ALA A 317 11.39 -7.27 4.04
C ALA A 317 10.18 -6.97 4.93
N TYR A 318 9.07 -6.55 4.34
CA TYR A 318 7.80 -6.31 5.02
C TYR A 318 7.24 -7.56 5.70
N GLN A 319 7.30 -8.71 5.03
CA GLN A 319 6.90 -10.00 5.60
C GLN A 319 7.70 -10.30 6.87
N ASN A 320 9.03 -10.12 6.83
CA ASN A 320 9.89 -10.34 7.98
C ASN A 320 9.63 -9.32 9.10
N MET A 321 9.35 -8.05 8.78
CA MET A 321 8.95 -7.07 9.80
C MET A 321 7.65 -7.48 10.50
N CYS A 322 6.64 -7.92 9.74
CA CYS A 322 5.37 -8.41 10.29
C CYS A 322 5.58 -9.68 11.14
N ALA A 323 6.37 -10.65 10.64
CA ALA A 323 6.67 -11.87 11.38
C ALA A 323 7.42 -11.58 12.69
N GLY A 324 8.39 -10.66 12.64
CA GLY A 324 9.10 -10.18 13.82
C GLY A 324 8.14 -9.61 14.86
N MET A 325 7.26 -8.68 14.44
CA MET A 325 6.26 -8.07 15.32
C MET A 325 5.24 -9.08 15.86
N PHE A 326 4.77 -10.03 15.04
CA PHE A 326 3.90 -11.11 15.49
C PHE A 326 4.53 -11.91 16.63
N LYS A 327 5.77 -12.39 16.43
CA LYS A 327 6.50 -13.16 17.46
C LYS A 327 6.78 -12.32 18.71
N THR A 328 7.13 -11.05 18.54
CA THR A 328 7.28 -10.09 19.65
C THR A 328 6.01 -9.98 20.48
N MET A 329 4.85 -9.80 19.83
CA MET A 329 3.58 -9.65 20.53
C MET A 329 3.16 -10.92 21.28
N VAL A 330 3.36 -12.10 20.69
CA VAL A 330 3.08 -13.37 21.36
C VAL A 330 3.99 -13.56 22.58
N ALA A 331 5.28 -13.27 22.45
CA ALA A 331 6.23 -13.37 23.56
C ALA A 331 5.89 -12.39 24.70
N PHE A 332 5.49 -11.16 24.37
CA PHE A 332 5.02 -10.20 25.37
C PHE A 332 3.73 -10.64 26.06
N ASP A 333 2.81 -11.27 25.33
CA ASP A 333 1.58 -11.80 25.92
C ASP A 333 1.88 -12.93 26.92
N MET A 334 2.78 -13.86 26.56
CA MET A 334 3.24 -14.93 27.44
C MET A 334 3.91 -14.41 28.71
N ASP A 335 4.67 -13.32 28.61
CA ASP A 335 5.30 -12.67 29.76
C ASP A 335 4.31 -11.81 30.59
N GLY A 336 3.05 -11.68 30.17
CA GLY A 336 2.06 -10.82 30.82
C GLY A 336 2.32 -9.32 30.66
N LYS A 337 3.02 -8.93 29.60
CA LYS A 337 3.36 -7.53 29.27
C LYS A 337 2.32 -6.86 28.36
N VAL A 338 1.36 -7.61 27.83
CA VAL A 338 0.25 -7.09 27.02
C VAL A 338 -0.96 -6.84 27.93
N ARG A 339 -1.41 -5.58 27.99
CA ARG A 339 -2.65 -5.23 28.69
C ARG A 339 -3.86 -5.63 27.86
N LYS A 340 -4.71 -6.48 28.41
CA LYS A 340 -6.00 -6.86 27.84
C LYS A 340 -7.13 -6.22 28.65
N PRO A 341 -8.12 -5.59 27.99
CA PRO A 341 -9.36 -5.18 28.65
C PRO A 341 -10.03 -6.37 29.33
N LYS A 342 -10.77 -6.13 30.42
CA LYS A 342 -11.75 -7.11 30.90
C LYS A 342 -12.97 -7.00 29.98
N PHE A 343 -13.24 -8.05 29.23
CA PHE A 343 -14.35 -8.05 28.28
C PHE A 343 -15.58 -8.73 28.92
N GLU A 344 -16.69 -8.01 29.02
CA GLU A 344 -17.98 -8.57 29.49
C GLU A 344 -18.93 -8.88 28.33
N LEU A 345 -18.88 -8.10 27.25
CA LEU A 345 -19.77 -8.19 26.08
C LEU A 345 -19.02 -8.39 24.75
N ASP A 346 -17.71 -8.64 24.82
CA ASP A 346 -16.83 -8.71 23.65
C ASP A 346 -15.92 -9.95 23.75
N SER A 347 -15.45 -10.45 22.62
CA SER A 347 -14.51 -11.56 22.53
C SER A 347 -13.45 -11.29 21.47
N GLU A 348 -12.34 -12.01 21.52
CA GLU A 348 -11.31 -11.90 20.48
C GLU A 348 -11.85 -12.27 19.10
N GLN A 349 -12.77 -13.23 19.05
CA GLN A 349 -13.43 -13.66 17.82
C GLN A 349 -14.19 -12.52 17.14
N VAL A 350 -15.04 -11.80 17.88
CA VAL A 350 -15.84 -10.69 17.33
C VAL A 350 -14.94 -9.58 16.78
N ARG A 351 -13.89 -9.22 17.51
CA ARG A 351 -12.92 -8.22 17.04
C ARG A 351 -12.20 -8.69 15.78
N TYR A 352 -11.71 -9.93 15.77
CA TYR A 352 -11.05 -10.53 14.60
C TYR A 352 -11.97 -10.49 13.39
N GLU A 353 -13.18 -11.03 13.50
CA GLU A 353 -14.16 -11.06 12.42
C GLU A 353 -14.48 -9.66 11.90
N HIS A 354 -14.62 -8.66 12.77
CA HIS A 354 -14.84 -7.27 12.36
C HIS A 354 -13.62 -6.65 11.67
N ARG A 355 -12.38 -6.96 12.10
CA ARG A 355 -11.17 -6.42 11.46
C ARG A 355 -11.00 -6.95 10.04
N PHE A 356 -11.37 -8.20 9.81
CA PHE A 356 -11.21 -8.89 8.52
C PHE A 356 -12.50 -8.94 7.69
N ALA A 357 -13.63 -8.39 8.17
CA ALA A 357 -14.92 -8.44 7.48
C ALA A 357 -14.89 -7.99 6.01
N PRO A 358 -14.14 -6.94 5.60
CA PRO A 358 -14.08 -6.55 4.19
C PRO A 358 -13.44 -7.60 3.26
N PHE A 359 -12.79 -8.63 3.81
CA PHE A 359 -12.17 -9.68 3.03
C PHE A 359 -13.14 -10.81 2.69
N ASN A 360 -14.35 -10.81 3.25
CA ASN A 360 -15.34 -11.87 3.03
C ASN A 360 -15.85 -11.93 1.58
N SER A 361 -15.72 -10.85 0.80
CA SER A 361 -16.06 -10.84 -0.62
C SER A 361 -14.98 -11.49 -1.49
N VAL A 362 -13.76 -11.64 -0.98
CA VAL A 362 -12.61 -12.17 -1.72
C VAL A 362 -12.51 -13.67 -1.53
N MET A 363 -12.60 -14.43 -2.63
CA MET A 363 -12.50 -15.90 -2.61
C MET A 363 -11.06 -16.42 -2.72
N THR A 364 -10.19 -15.65 -3.38
CA THR A 364 -8.77 -15.98 -3.59
C THR A 364 -7.91 -14.78 -3.15
N PRO A 365 -7.10 -14.91 -2.08
CA PRO A 365 -6.97 -16.11 -1.24
C PRO A 365 -8.20 -16.30 -0.32
N PRO A 366 -8.52 -17.54 0.09
CA PRO A 366 -9.70 -17.81 0.89
C PRO A 366 -9.58 -17.17 2.29
N PRO A 367 -10.63 -16.51 2.81
CA PRO A 367 -10.55 -15.83 4.09
C PRO A 367 -10.22 -16.81 5.22
N VAL A 368 -9.26 -16.44 6.06
CA VAL A 368 -8.95 -17.20 7.27
C VAL A 368 -9.96 -16.84 8.35
N HIS A 369 -10.81 -17.79 8.73
CA HIS A 369 -11.73 -17.59 9.85
C HIS A 369 -11.02 -17.71 11.20
N TYR A 370 -11.63 -17.16 12.25
CA TYR A 370 -11.00 -17.06 13.57
C TYR A 370 -10.52 -18.41 14.14
N LEU A 371 -11.33 -19.47 14.04
CA LEU A 371 -10.93 -20.81 14.52
C LEU A 371 -9.68 -21.33 13.80
N GLN A 372 -9.64 -21.17 12.47
CA GLN A 372 -8.50 -21.56 11.66
C GLN A 372 -7.26 -20.74 12.02
N PHE A 373 -7.41 -19.44 12.31
CA PHE A 373 -6.34 -18.62 12.83
C PHE A 373 -5.79 -19.16 14.16
N LYS A 374 -6.65 -19.54 15.11
CA LYS A 374 -6.20 -20.14 16.39
C LYS A 374 -5.44 -21.45 16.17
N GLU A 375 -5.93 -22.33 15.31
CA GLU A 375 -5.26 -23.58 14.95
C GLU A 375 -3.87 -23.35 14.32
N MET A 376 -3.79 -22.43 13.35
CA MET A 376 -2.54 -22.14 12.66
C MET A 376 -1.51 -21.43 13.55
N SER A 377 -1.98 -20.64 14.53
CA SER A 377 -1.12 -19.90 15.46
C SER A 377 -0.86 -20.62 16.79
N ASP A 378 -1.46 -21.79 17.02
CA ASP A 378 -1.28 -22.56 18.25
C ASP A 378 0.17 -22.99 18.43
N LEU A 379 0.73 -22.69 19.60
CA LEU A 379 2.09 -23.06 19.99
C LEU A 379 2.15 -24.48 20.58
N ASN A 380 1.02 -25.04 21.02
CA ASN A 380 0.96 -26.38 21.61
C ASN A 380 1.16 -27.51 20.58
N LYS A 381 1.14 -27.19 19.28
CA LYS A 381 1.48 -28.13 18.21
C LYS A 381 2.96 -28.55 18.21
N TYR A 382 3.82 -27.85 18.94
CA TYR A 382 5.23 -28.19 19.12
C TYR A 382 5.43 -28.92 20.46
N SER A 383 6.36 -29.88 20.49
CA SER A 383 6.67 -30.66 21.70
C SER A 383 8.17 -30.58 22.02
N PRO A 384 8.58 -29.88 23.12
CA PRO A 384 7.74 -29.05 23.99
C PRO A 384 7.26 -27.75 23.30
N PRO A 385 6.18 -27.10 23.79
CA PRO A 385 5.75 -25.81 23.28
C PRO A 385 6.83 -24.74 23.48
N PRO A 386 7.03 -23.83 22.50
CA PRO A 386 8.08 -22.83 22.60
C PRO A 386 7.81 -21.83 23.73
N GLN A 387 8.88 -21.44 24.43
CA GLN A 387 8.80 -20.47 25.52
C GLN A 387 9.05 -19.02 25.03
N SER A 388 8.73 -18.03 25.87
CA SER A 388 8.91 -16.61 25.52
C SER A 388 10.34 -16.24 25.08
N PRO A 389 11.44 -16.77 25.68
CA PRO A 389 12.80 -16.48 25.19
C PRO A 389 13.05 -16.97 23.76
N GLU A 390 12.51 -18.13 23.40
CA GLU A 390 12.65 -18.70 22.05
C GLU A 390 11.89 -17.88 21.01
N LEU A 391 10.73 -17.35 21.37
CA LEU A 391 9.97 -16.42 20.53
C LEU A 391 10.68 -15.07 20.37
N TYR A 392 11.32 -14.54 21.41
CA TYR A 392 12.17 -13.34 21.26
C TYR A 392 13.36 -13.60 20.34
N VAL A 393 14.00 -14.78 20.43
CA VAL A 393 15.05 -15.18 19.47
C VAL A 393 14.50 -15.24 18.05
N ALA A 394 13.34 -15.87 17.85
CA ALA A 394 12.69 -15.94 16.54
C ALA A 394 12.36 -14.55 15.98
N ALA A 395 11.79 -13.67 16.80
CA ALA A 395 11.52 -12.28 16.44
C ALA A 395 12.81 -11.54 16.02
N SER A 396 13.89 -11.72 16.77
CA SER A 396 15.19 -11.11 16.45
C SER A 396 15.73 -11.58 15.09
N LYS A 397 15.59 -12.87 14.76
CA LYS A 397 16.00 -13.42 13.47
C LYS A 397 15.23 -12.78 12.31
N HIS A 398 13.93 -12.57 12.47
CA HIS A 398 13.12 -11.89 11.47
C HIS A 398 13.53 -10.41 11.27
N PHE A 399 13.74 -9.65 12.36
CA PHE A 399 14.24 -8.27 12.23
C PHE A 399 15.64 -8.21 11.62
N GLN A 400 16.51 -9.17 11.94
CA GLN A 400 17.83 -9.30 11.31
C GLN A 400 17.72 -9.61 9.82
N GLN A 401 16.83 -10.52 9.42
CA GLN A 401 16.60 -10.86 8.03
C GLN A 401 16.07 -9.66 7.24
N ALA A 402 15.08 -8.94 7.79
CA ALA A 402 14.58 -7.69 7.19
C ALA A 402 15.70 -6.66 7.00
N LYS A 403 16.53 -6.46 8.04
CA LYS A 403 17.70 -5.58 7.96
C LYS A 403 18.65 -6.01 6.84
N MET A 404 19.04 -7.28 6.78
CA MET A 404 19.97 -7.80 5.76
C MET A 404 19.41 -7.65 4.34
N ILE A 405 18.12 -7.90 4.14
CA ILE A 405 17.46 -7.72 2.85
C ILE A 405 17.55 -6.25 2.42
N LEU A 406 17.19 -5.33 3.32
CA LEU A 406 17.11 -3.90 3.04
C LEU A 406 18.50 -3.24 2.85
N GLU A 407 19.52 -3.66 3.61
CA GLU A 407 20.89 -3.15 3.46
C GLU A 407 21.53 -3.56 2.13
N ASN A 408 21.00 -4.60 1.46
CA ASN A 408 21.47 -5.04 0.15
C ASN A 408 20.75 -4.35 -1.03
N ILE A 409 19.76 -3.48 -0.76
CA ILE A 409 19.07 -2.73 -1.83
C ILE A 409 19.98 -1.60 -2.31
N PRO A 410 20.33 -1.55 -3.60
CA PRO A 410 21.12 -0.44 -4.15
C PRO A 410 20.29 0.83 -4.16
N ASN A 411 20.89 1.97 -3.77
CA ASN A 411 20.24 3.28 -3.69
C ASN A 411 18.96 3.26 -2.84
N PRO A 412 19.07 3.03 -1.52
CA PRO A 412 17.92 2.91 -0.63
C PRO A 412 17.11 4.22 -0.58
N ASP A 413 15.83 4.12 -0.88
CA ASP A 413 14.89 5.25 -0.79
C ASP A 413 14.51 5.58 0.66
N HIS A 414 13.65 6.59 0.83
CA HIS A 414 13.17 7.00 2.15
C HIS A 414 12.46 5.87 2.91
N GLU A 415 11.75 5.00 2.21
CA GLU A 415 10.99 3.93 2.83
C GLU A 415 11.90 2.83 3.38
N VAL A 416 12.89 2.40 2.60
CA VAL A 416 13.94 1.47 3.06
C VAL A 416 14.62 2.01 4.32
N ASN A 417 14.96 3.29 4.33
CA ASN A 417 15.59 3.93 5.48
C ASN A 417 14.68 4.00 6.71
N ARG A 418 13.38 4.25 6.54
CA ARG A 418 12.41 4.23 7.65
C ARG A 418 12.29 2.85 8.27
N ILE A 419 12.20 1.80 7.46
CA ILE A 419 12.11 0.42 7.98
C ILE A 419 13.41 0.03 8.69
N LEU A 420 14.58 0.40 8.15
CA LEU A 420 15.88 0.14 8.81
C LEU A 420 15.99 0.82 10.18
N LYS A 421 15.42 2.03 10.35
CA LYS A 421 15.36 2.73 11.65
C LYS A 421 14.54 1.97 12.69
N VAL A 422 13.63 1.08 12.28
CA VAL A 422 12.83 0.24 13.17
C VAL A 422 13.45 -1.14 13.37
N ALA A 423 13.87 -1.80 12.28
CA ALA A 423 14.43 -3.15 12.30
C ALA A 423 15.69 -3.24 13.18
N LYS A 424 16.57 -2.23 13.13
CA LYS A 424 17.84 -2.23 13.87
C LYS A 424 17.63 -2.19 15.39
N PRO A 425 16.88 -1.23 15.97
CA PRO A 425 16.56 -1.25 17.40
C PRO A 425 15.79 -2.50 17.81
N ASN A 426 14.76 -2.91 17.05
CA ASN A 426 13.92 -4.04 17.43
C ASN A 426 14.71 -5.36 17.46
N PHE A 427 15.66 -5.56 16.53
CA PHE A 427 16.61 -6.67 16.59
C PHE A 427 17.37 -6.72 17.92
N VAL A 428 17.93 -5.58 18.36
CA VAL A 428 18.70 -5.49 19.60
C VAL A 428 17.81 -5.74 20.81
N VAL A 429 16.64 -5.08 20.87
CA VAL A 429 15.70 -5.21 22.00
C VAL A 429 15.21 -6.65 22.16
N MET A 430 14.88 -7.34 21.06
CA MET A 430 14.47 -8.74 21.11
C MET A 430 15.60 -9.65 21.61
N LYS A 431 16.87 -9.40 21.23
CA LYS A 431 18.01 -10.15 21.78
C LYS A 431 18.22 -9.91 23.27
N LEU A 432 18.02 -8.69 23.76
CA LEU A 432 18.10 -8.38 25.19
C LEU A 432 17.03 -9.11 26.00
N LEU A 433 15.78 -9.11 25.51
CA LEU A 433 14.67 -9.83 26.14
C LEU A 433 14.90 -11.34 26.15
N ALA A 434 15.40 -11.90 25.05
CA ALA A 434 15.80 -13.32 24.98
C ALA A 434 16.88 -13.66 26.03
N GLY A 435 17.80 -12.73 26.30
CA GLY A 435 18.83 -12.86 27.35
C GLY A 435 18.33 -12.63 28.78
N GLY A 436 17.03 -12.41 28.99
CA GLY A 436 16.44 -12.22 30.32
C GLY A 436 16.41 -10.77 30.82
N HIS A 437 16.76 -9.78 29.99
CA HIS A 437 16.65 -8.38 30.38
C HIS A 437 15.20 -8.01 30.69
N LYS A 438 14.94 -7.42 31.86
CA LYS A 438 13.58 -7.07 32.34
C LYS A 438 12.59 -8.25 32.32
N LYS A 439 13.07 -9.49 32.55
CA LYS A 439 12.22 -10.69 32.63
C LYS A 439 11.12 -10.57 33.68
N GLU A 440 11.48 -10.08 34.87
CA GLU A 440 10.56 -9.92 36.01
C GLU A 440 9.68 -8.66 35.90
N SER A 441 9.97 -7.74 34.97
CA SER A 441 9.16 -6.54 34.78
C SER A 441 7.83 -6.88 34.11
N LYS A 442 6.74 -6.41 34.70
CA LYS A 442 5.38 -6.44 34.12
C LYS A 442 4.96 -5.11 33.51
N VAL A 443 5.88 -4.13 33.46
CA VAL A 443 5.62 -2.86 32.79
C VAL A 443 5.48 -3.12 31.28
N PRO A 444 4.35 -2.73 30.65
CA PRO A 444 4.18 -2.89 29.21
C PRO A 444 5.24 -2.12 28.42
N PRO A 445 5.65 -2.63 27.26
CA PRO A 445 6.51 -1.86 26.36
C PRO A 445 5.76 -0.67 25.76
N GLU A 446 6.51 0.37 25.40
CA GLU A 446 6.01 1.47 24.57
C GLU A 446 6.30 1.14 23.09
N PHE A 447 5.31 1.39 22.24
CA PHE A 447 5.41 1.22 20.79
C PHE A 447 5.44 2.60 20.12
N ASP A 448 6.62 2.99 19.64
CA ASP A 448 6.84 4.30 19.03
C ASP A 448 6.76 4.22 17.49
N PHE A 449 5.67 4.73 16.92
CA PHE A 449 5.42 4.77 15.48
C PHE A 449 6.01 6.01 14.77
N SER A 450 6.75 6.88 15.47
CA SER A 450 7.31 8.11 14.88
C SER A 450 8.28 7.87 13.73
N ALA A 451 9.02 6.75 13.74
CA ALA A 451 9.94 6.38 12.68
C ALA A 451 9.22 5.75 11.47
N HIS A 452 8.12 5.04 11.70
CA HIS A 452 7.35 4.35 10.67
C HIS A 452 5.90 4.09 11.11
N LYS A 453 4.95 4.47 10.27
CA LYS A 453 3.50 4.41 10.52
C LYS A 453 2.91 3.01 10.73
N TYR A 454 3.56 1.96 10.23
CA TYR A 454 3.05 0.58 10.36
C TYR A 454 3.87 -0.28 11.31
N PHE A 455 5.07 0.14 11.70
CA PHE A 455 6.00 -0.68 12.48
C PHE A 455 6.60 0.18 13.59
N PRO A 456 6.33 -0.13 14.86
CA PRO A 456 6.84 0.65 15.96
C PRO A 456 8.27 0.25 16.34
N VAL A 457 9.05 1.23 16.82
CA VAL A 457 10.23 0.94 17.64
C VAL A 457 9.74 0.49 19.01
N VAL A 458 10.16 -0.70 19.44
CA VAL A 458 9.81 -1.26 20.75
C VAL A 458 10.74 -0.68 21.81
N LYS A 459 10.19 0.05 22.77
CA LYS A 459 10.95 0.60 23.91
C LYS A 459 10.55 -0.12 25.19
N LEU A 460 11.56 -0.54 25.96
CA LEU A 460 11.35 -1.17 27.27
C LEU A 460 11.37 -0.10 28.36
N VAL A 461 10.23 0.13 29.01
CA VAL A 461 10.08 1.07 30.14
C VAL A 461 10.63 0.48 31.42
#